data_AF-A0A0B1TS60-F1
#
_entry.id   AF-A0A0B1TS60-F1
#
_cell.length_a   1.000
_cell.length_b   1.000
_cell.length_c   1.000
_cell.angle_alpha   90.00
_cell.angle_beta   90.00
_cell.angle_gamma   90.00
#
_symmetry.space_group_name_H-M   'P 1'
#
loop_
_entity.id
_entity.type
_entity.pdbx_description
1 polymer ?
#
loop_
_entity_poly.entity_id
_entity_poly.type
_entity_poly.pdbx_seq_one_letter_code
_entity_poly.pdbx_strand_id
1 'polypeptide(L)'
;MLHSPDYRERYADNLTKELPRIPCVKTTADYWAFSKTGRAIAHWHLRYETIERYPLVIQGGGVGLTDADYRVARCAMAKRKGN
;
A
#
# COMPACT_ATOMS: atom_id res chain seq x y z
N MET A 1 -0.84 -14.66 -2.33
CA MET A 1 -2.23 -15.09 -2.59
C MET A 1 -3.22 -13.93 -2.48
N LEU A 2 -3.47 -13.36 -1.30
CA LEU A 2 -4.54 -12.34 -1.11
C LEU A 2 -4.33 -11.01 -1.89
N HIS A 3 -3.08 -10.73 -2.30
CA HIS A 3 -2.72 -9.60 -3.15
C HIS A 3 -2.76 -9.93 -4.65
N SER A 4 -3.08 -11.16 -5.04
CA SER A 4 -3.19 -11.55 -6.45
C SER A 4 -4.46 -10.96 -7.06
N PRO A 5 -4.37 -10.22 -8.18
CA PRO A 5 -5.55 -9.71 -8.89
C PRO A 5 -6.52 -10.83 -9.27
N ASP A 6 -6.01 -11.89 -9.89
CA ASP A 6 -6.80 -13.05 -10.30
C ASP A 6 -7.59 -13.68 -9.15
N TYR A 7 -6.98 -13.76 -7.95
CA TYR A 7 -7.67 -14.29 -6.76
C TYR A 7 -8.78 -13.35 -6.29
N ARG A 8 -8.51 -12.04 -6.26
CA ARG A 8 -9.49 -11.04 -5.84
C ARG A 8 -10.67 -10.94 -6.79
N GLU A 9 -10.41 -11.00 -8.10
CA GLU A 9 -11.45 -10.95 -9.13
C GLU A 9 -12.30 -12.22 -9.15
N ARG A 10 -11.66 -13.40 -9.15
CA ARG A 10 -12.37 -14.68 -9.18
C ARG A 10 -13.29 -14.91 -7.99
N TYR A 11 -12.89 -14.43 -6.81
CA TYR A 11 -13.63 -14.65 -5.56
C TYR A 11 -14.26 -13.36 -5.00
N ALA A 12 -14.44 -12.33 -5.82
CA ALA A 12 -14.92 -11.01 -5.37
C ALA A 12 -16.23 -11.09 -4.56
N ASP A 13 -17.21 -11.86 -5.05
CA ASP A 13 -18.51 -12.03 -4.38
C ASP A 13 -18.38 -12.72 -3.02
N ASN A 14 -17.47 -13.69 -2.90
CA ASN A 14 -17.24 -14.43 -1.65
C ASN A 14 -16.46 -13.58 -0.65
N LEU A 15 -15.42 -12.87 -1.09
CA LEU A 15 -14.55 -12.06 -0.23
C LEU A 15 -15.30 -10.92 0.48
N THR A 16 -16.46 -10.50 -0.03
CA THR A 16 -17.32 -9.50 0.62
C THR A 16 -18.26 -10.10 1.66
N LYS A 17 -18.48 -11.42 1.68
CA LYS A 17 -19.53 -12.10 2.46
C LYS A 17 -19.00 -13.13 3.45
N GLU A 18 -17.81 -13.69 3.20
CA GLU A 18 -17.20 -14.70 4.06
C GLU A 18 -15.69 -14.48 4.23
N LEU A 19 -15.11 -15.14 5.23
CA LEU A 19 -13.67 -15.12 5.45
C LEU A 19 -12.92 -15.73 4.25
N PRO A 20 -11.79 -15.15 3.81
CA PRO A 20 -11.03 -15.65 2.67
C PRO A 20 -10.55 -17.10 2.86
N ARG A 21 -10.86 -17.97 1.89
CA ARG A 21 -10.36 -19.35 1.84
C ARG A 21 -9.19 -19.44 0.86
N ILE A 22 -8.09 -20.08 1.27
CA ILE A 22 -6.87 -20.17 0.46
C ILE A 22 -6.90 -21.45 -0.39
N PRO A 23 -6.99 -21.36 -1.73
CA PRO A 23 -6.94 -22.53 -2.59
C PRO A 23 -5.53 -23.09 -2.68
N CYS A 24 -5.43 -24.41 -2.86
CA CYS A 24 -4.17 -25.06 -3.19
C CYS A 24 -3.72 -24.64 -4.59
N VAL A 25 -2.44 -24.29 -4.73
CA VAL A 25 -1.85 -23.92 -6.02
C VAL A 25 -1.41 -25.18 -6.78
N LYS A 26 -1.42 -25.11 -8.11
CA LYS A 26 -1.23 -26.28 -8.97
C LYS A 26 0.18 -26.85 -8.92
N THR A 27 1.19 -25.99 -8.72
CA THR A 27 2.59 -26.39 -8.76
C THR A 27 3.35 -25.93 -7.52
N THR A 28 4.40 -26.66 -7.17
CA THR A 28 5.34 -26.27 -6.10
C THR A 28 6.05 -24.95 -6.43
N ALA A 29 6.31 -24.67 -7.71
CA ALA A 29 6.91 -23.41 -8.15
C ALA A 29 5.99 -22.21 -7.83
N ASP A 30 4.69 -22.33 -8.11
CA ASP A 30 3.71 -21.28 -7.79
C ASP A 30 3.63 -21.04 -6.28
N TYR A 31 3.67 -22.10 -5.47
CA TYR A 31 3.67 -21.98 -4.02
C TYR A 31 4.84 -21.13 -3.54
N TRP A 32 6.06 -21.44 -3.99
CA TRP A 32 7.25 -20.68 -3.62
C TRP A 32 7.22 -19.25 -4.14
N ALA A 33 6.68 -19.01 -5.34
CA ALA A 33 6.49 -17.67 -5.87
C ALA A 33 5.59 -16.84 -4.95
N PHE A 34 4.42 -17.36 -4.56
CA PHE A 34 3.53 -16.65 -3.62
C PHE A 34 4.14 -16.46 -2.24
N SER A 35 4.88 -17.45 -1.73
CA SER A 35 5.57 -17.36 -0.43
C SER A 35 6.62 -16.26 -0.42
N LYS A 36 7.48 -16.20 -1.45
CA LYS A 36 8.52 -15.16 -1.60
C LYS A 36 7.91 -13.78 -1.77
N THR A 37 6.92 -13.62 -2.66
CA THR A 37 6.22 -12.34 -2.85
C THR A 37 5.50 -11.89 -1.59
N GLY A 38 4.87 -12.81 -0.85
CA GLY A 38 4.24 -12.51 0.44
C GLY A 38 5.24 -11.96 1.46
N ARG A 39 6.43 -12.57 1.55
CA ARG A 39 7.53 -12.08 2.40
C ARG A 39 8.03 -10.70 1.98
N ALA A 40 8.16 -10.45 0.68
CA ALA A 40 8.56 -9.14 0.16
C ALA A 40 7.52 -8.06 0.47
N ILE A 41 6.23 -8.33 0.26
CA ILE A 41 5.15 -7.41 0.61
C ILE A 41 5.13 -7.12 2.11
N ALA A 42 5.26 -8.15 2.95
CA ALA A 42 5.35 -7.99 4.40
C ALA A 42 6.56 -7.14 4.82
N HIS A 43 7.70 -7.31 4.17
CA HIS A 43 8.88 -6.47 4.41
C HIS A 43 8.57 -4.98 4.22
N TRP A 44 7.88 -4.62 3.14
CA TRP A 44 7.48 -3.24 2.85
C TRP A 44 6.40 -2.73 3.80
N HIS A 45 5.34 -3.51 4.05
CA HIS A 45 4.25 -3.11 4.95
C HIS A 45 4.71 -2.92 6.39
N LEU A 46 5.66 -3.71 6.88
CA LEU A 46 6.17 -3.55 8.25
C LEU A 46 7.13 -2.36 8.38
N ARG A 47 7.70 -1.86 7.28
CA ARG A 47 8.69 -0.79 7.27
C ARG A 47 8.17 0.51 6.66
N TYR A 48 6.87 0.66 6.45
CA TYR A 48 6.29 1.81 5.75
C TYR A 48 6.69 3.18 6.33
N GLU A 49 7.05 3.24 7.62
CA GLU A 49 7.50 4.46 8.30
C GLU A 49 9.01 4.75 8.16
N THR A 50 9.81 3.71 7.90
CA THR A 50 11.29 3.75 8.03
C THR A 50 12.04 3.58 6.71
N ILE A 51 11.36 3.19 5.63
CA ILE A 51 11.98 3.10 4.30
C ILE A 51 12.35 4.47 3.75
N GLU A 52 13.29 4.47 2.79
CA GLU A 52 13.60 5.65 2.01
C GLU A 52 12.33 6.20 1.33
N ARG A 53 12.05 7.48 1.57
CA ARG A 53 10.87 8.14 1.02
C ARG A 53 11.04 8.33 -0.48
N TYR A 54 9.98 8.09 -1.24
CA TYR A 54 9.98 8.40 -2.66
C TYR A 54 10.32 9.89 -2.90
N PRO A 55 11.25 10.22 -3.82
CA PRO A 55 11.68 11.59 -4.02
C PRO A 55 10.53 12.45 -4.53
N LEU A 56 10.12 13.44 -3.73
CA LEU A 56 9.04 14.37 -4.05
C LEU A 56 9.53 15.81 -3.92
N VAL A 57 9.05 16.68 -4.82
CA VAL A 57 9.24 18.13 -4.69
C VAL A 57 8.20 18.66 -3.70
N ILE A 58 8.64 19.15 -2.55
CA ILE A 58 7.78 19.75 -1.54
C ILE A 58 7.65 21.25 -1.83
N GLN A 59 6.43 21.71 -2.07
CA GLN A 59 6.12 23.14 -2.22
C GLN A 59 5.71 23.73 -0.87
N GLY A 60 6.23 24.91 -0.52
CA GLY A 60 5.90 25.62 0.73
C GLY A 60 6.79 25.30 1.94
N GLY A 61 7.79 24.44 1.79
CA GLY A 61 8.80 24.15 2.83
C GLY A 61 10.04 25.05 2.75
N GLY A 62 9.85 26.37 2.83
CA GLY A 62 10.94 27.35 2.79
C GLY A 62 11.75 27.46 4.09
N VAL A 63 12.88 28.18 4.03
CA VAL A 63 13.80 28.44 5.16
C VAL A 63 13.05 29.14 6.30
N GLY A 64 13.08 28.57 7.51
CA GLY A 64 12.50 29.19 8.72
C GLY A 64 11.32 28.46 9.36
N LEU A 65 11.02 27.21 8.97
CA LEU A 65 10.03 26.40 9.67
C LEU A 65 10.48 26.13 11.12
N THR A 66 9.51 26.22 12.03
CA THR A 66 9.64 25.84 13.43
C THR A 66 8.89 24.53 13.70
N ASP A 67 9.12 23.90 14.86
CA ASP A 67 8.38 22.69 15.27
C ASP A 67 6.86 22.90 15.25
N ALA A 68 6.38 24.12 15.51
CA ALA A 68 4.96 24.44 15.47
C ALA A 68 4.36 24.30 14.06
N ASP A 69 5.15 24.54 13.01
CA ASP A 69 4.69 24.49 11.61
C ASP A 69 4.50 23.05 11.11
N TYR A 70 5.10 22.05 11.77
CA TYR A 70 4.88 20.63 11.46
C TYR A 70 3.59 20.06 12.08
N ARG A 71 2.89 20.83 12.92
CA ARG A 71 1.62 20.41 13.51
C ARG A 71 0.52 20.43 12.46
N VAL A 72 0.08 19.24 12.05
CA VAL A 72 -1.05 19.08 11.13
C VAL A 72 -2.38 19.13 11.88
N ALA A 73 -3.24 20.11 11.56
CA ALA A 73 -4.62 20.14 12.03
C ALA A 73 -5.57 19.39 11.09
N ARG A 74 -5.36 19.52 9.77
CA ARG A 74 -6.15 18.86 8.72
C ARG A 74 -5.34 18.74 7.43
N CYS A 75 -5.26 17.54 6.86
CA CYS A 75 -4.79 17.34 5.49
C CYS A 75 -5.96 17.49 4.50
N ALA A 76 -5.74 18.22 3.41
CA ALA A 76 -6.71 18.37 2.34
C ALA A 76 -6.01 18.44 0.98
N MET A 77 -6.65 17.91 -0.05
CA MET A 77 -6.19 18.09 -1.43
C MET A 77 -6.41 19.53 -1.86
N ALA A 78 -5.44 20.11 -2.58
CA ALA A 78 -5.61 21.43 -3.18
C ALA A 78 -6.75 21.39 -4.21
N LYS A 79 -7.54 22.46 -4.30
CA LYS A 79 -8.57 22.59 -5.34
C LYS A 79 -7.89 22.79 -6.68
N ARG A 80 -8.27 22.00 -7.68
CA ARG A 80 -7.90 22.27 -9.08
C ARG A 80 -8.63 23.54 -9.52
N LYS A 81 -7.92 24.57 -10.02
CA LYS A 81 -8.57 25.68 -10.72
C LYS A 81 -9.31 25.08 -11.93
N GLY A 82 -10.63 25.28 -11.97
CA GLY A 82 -11.44 24.88 -13.13
C GLY A 82 -10.99 25.66 -14.36
N ASN A 83 -11.05 24.99 -15.51
CA ASN A 83 -10.99 25.66 -16.81
C ASN A 83 -12.25 26.51 -16.99
#